data_AF-A0A561X0R5-F1
#
_entry.id   AF-A0A561X0R5-F1
#
_cell.length_a   1.000
_cell.length_b   1.000
_cell.length_c   1.000
_cell.angle_alpha   90.00
_cell.angle_beta   90.00
_cell.angle_gamma   90.00
#
_symmetry.space_group_name_H-M   'P 1'
#
loop_
_entity.id
_entity.type
_entity.pdbx_description
1 polymer ?
#
loop_
_entity_poly.entity_id
_entity_poly.type
_entity_poly.pdbx_seq_one_letter_code
_entity_poly.pdbx_strand_id
1 'polypeptide(L)'
;MNFLKNIFFRKYEQFAKELGYRTWSEASDHTFFMFHIREDGGWYVTELPNRTWAVWNNEGDPPYSFVTFLTWSETIRYLRKLFDEYGYPETYWAPEGYDIDDDMFVNPPQKDKKL
;
A
#
# COMPACT_ATOMS: atom_id res chain seq x y z
N MET A 1 26.42 8.37 -10.43
CA MET A 1 25.13 8.43 -9.68
C MET A 1 23.94 7.84 -10.46
N ASN A 2 24.15 6.87 -11.38
CA ASN A 2 23.09 6.31 -12.24
C ASN A 2 22.87 4.79 -12.05
N PHE A 3 23.82 4.08 -11.43
CA PHE A 3 23.74 2.62 -11.28
C PHE A 3 22.72 2.19 -10.22
N LEU A 4 22.75 2.82 -9.04
CA LEU A 4 21.79 2.53 -7.95
C LEU A 4 20.35 2.85 -8.37
N LYS A 5 20.11 4.01 -9.00
CA LYS A 5 18.79 4.39 -9.51
C LYS A 5 18.23 3.36 -10.50
N ASN A 6 19.06 2.84 -11.41
CA ASN A 6 18.66 1.80 -12.35
C ASN A 6 18.35 0.45 -11.65
N ILE A 7 19.05 0.10 -10.57
CA ILE A 7 18.78 -1.11 -9.79
C ILE A 7 17.44 -0.98 -9.05
N PHE A 8 17.23 0.12 -8.32
CA PHE A 8 15.97 0.36 -7.61
C PHE A 8 14.78 0.38 -8.57
N PHE A 9 14.92 1.05 -9.72
CA PHE A 9 13.89 1.05 -10.76
C PHE A 9 13.55 -0.38 -11.22
N ARG A 10 14.56 -1.22 -11.50
CA ARG A 10 14.33 -2.62 -11.90
C ARG A 10 13.65 -3.45 -10.81
N LYS A 11 13.98 -3.22 -9.54
CA LYS A 11 13.35 -3.91 -8.40
C LYS A 11 11.88 -3.54 -8.25
N TYR A 12 11.52 -2.26 -8.45
CA TYR A 12 10.12 -1.83 -8.49
C TYR A 12 9.37 -2.39 -9.70
N GLU A 13 10.00 -2.44 -10.87
CA GLU A 13 9.41 -3.10 -12.05
C GLU A 13 9.19 -4.60 -11.83
N GLN A 14 10.05 -5.26 -11.06
CA GLN A 14 9.83 -6.65 -10.64
C GLN A 14 8.65 -6.74 -9.66
N PHE A 15 8.62 -5.89 -8.64
CA PHE A 15 7.55 -5.88 -7.65
C PHE A 15 6.17 -5.66 -8.29
N ALA A 16 6.09 -4.75 -9.28
CA ALA A 16 4.88 -4.53 -10.05
C ALA A 16 4.37 -5.82 -10.74
N LYS A 17 5.27 -6.62 -11.30
CA LYS A 17 4.92 -7.90 -11.93
C LYS A 17 4.42 -8.93 -10.92
N GLU A 18 4.98 -8.93 -9.72
CA GLU A 18 4.52 -9.81 -8.63
C GLU A 18 3.11 -9.41 -8.15
N LEU A 19 2.78 -8.12 -8.19
CA LEU A 19 1.42 -7.60 -8.00
C LEU A 19 0.50 -7.81 -9.23
N GLY A 20 1.00 -8.39 -10.32
CA GLY A 20 0.23 -8.66 -11.53
C GLY A 20 0.14 -7.51 -12.54
N TYR A 21 0.90 -6.42 -12.34
CA TYR A 21 0.97 -5.26 -13.24
C TYR A 21 2.14 -5.36 -14.23
N ARG A 22 2.08 -4.59 -15.32
CA ARG A 22 3.16 -4.57 -16.31
C ARG A 22 4.34 -3.70 -15.88
N THR A 23 4.04 -2.58 -15.22
CA THR A 23 5.02 -1.57 -14.80
C THR A 23 4.72 -1.05 -13.40
N TRP A 24 5.73 -0.48 -12.74
CA TRP A 24 5.51 0.16 -11.44
C TRP A 24 4.58 1.36 -11.53
N SER A 25 4.64 2.10 -12.64
CA SER A 25 3.70 3.20 -12.91
C SER A 25 2.24 2.75 -12.80
N GLU A 26 1.90 1.62 -13.44
CA GLU A 26 0.54 1.05 -13.36
C GLU A 26 0.20 0.58 -11.94
N ALA A 27 1.10 -0.14 -11.26
CA ALA A 27 0.84 -0.60 -9.90
C ALA A 27 0.65 0.56 -8.91
N SER A 28 1.45 1.62 -9.06
CA SER A 28 1.43 2.80 -8.18
C SER A 28 0.12 3.59 -8.27
N ASP A 29 -0.54 3.54 -9.42
CA ASP A 29 -1.84 4.15 -9.67
C ASP A 29 -2.99 3.44 -8.92
N HIS A 30 -2.77 2.19 -8.51
CA HIS A 30 -3.70 1.36 -7.73
C HIS A 30 -3.21 1.12 -6.29
N THR A 31 -2.10 1.77 -5.91
CA THR A 31 -1.51 1.68 -4.58
C THR A 31 -1.89 2.89 -3.76
N PHE A 32 -2.28 2.69 -2.51
CA PHE A 32 -2.69 3.71 -1.56
C PHE A 32 -1.86 3.57 -0.29
N PHE A 33 -1.34 4.69 0.20
CA PHE A 33 -0.71 4.75 1.51
C PHE A 33 -1.76 4.66 2.61
N MET A 34 -1.47 3.94 3.70
CA MET A 34 -2.41 3.70 4.79
C MET A 34 -1.95 4.32 6.11
N PHE A 35 -0.72 4.06 6.52
CA PHE A 35 -0.18 4.64 7.76
C PHE A 35 1.34 4.63 7.80
N HIS A 36 1.89 5.58 8.56
CA HIS A 36 3.33 5.70 8.79
C HIS A 36 3.83 4.67 9.80
N ILE A 37 5.07 4.23 9.63
CA ILE A 37 5.83 3.54 10.68
C ILE A 37 7.05 4.39 11.06
N ARG A 38 7.86 3.93 12.02
CA ARG A 38 9.12 4.59 12.35
C ARG A 38 10.09 4.45 11.16
N GLU A 39 11.08 5.35 11.07
CA GLU A 39 12.14 5.31 10.03
C GLU A 39 11.66 5.57 8.58
N ASP A 40 10.75 6.54 8.40
CA ASP A 40 10.24 7.00 7.10
C ASP A 40 9.54 5.91 6.23
N GLY A 41 9.22 4.77 6.84
CA GLY A 41 8.44 3.71 6.20
C GLY A 41 6.93 3.92 6.29
N GLY A 42 6.20 3.09 5.57
CA GLY A 42 4.75 3.06 5.58
C GLY A 42 4.16 1.72 5.18
N TRP A 43 2.91 1.52 5.56
CA TRP A 43 2.08 0.45 5.06
C TRP A 43 1.21 0.95 3.91
N TYR A 44 1.05 0.08 2.93
CA TYR A 44 0.36 0.34 1.68
C TYR A 44 -0.63 -0.77 1.39
N VAL A 45 -1.64 -0.42 0.60
CA VAL A 45 -2.50 -1.38 -0.08
C VAL A 45 -2.41 -1.18 -1.57
N THR A 46 -2.49 -2.26 -2.32
CA THR A 46 -2.64 -2.22 -3.77
C THR A 46 -3.86 -3.04 -4.16
N GLU A 47 -4.83 -2.41 -4.83
CA GLU A 47 -5.88 -3.16 -5.52
C GLU A 47 -5.20 -3.94 -6.65
N LEU A 48 -5.41 -5.25 -6.74
CA LEU A 48 -4.81 -6.10 -7.76
C LEU A 48 -5.71 -6.19 -9.00
N PRO A 49 -5.20 -6.59 -10.19
CA PRO A 49 -6.01 -6.68 -11.42
C PRO A 49 -7.22 -7.63 -11.32
N ASN A 50 -7.17 -8.60 -10.39
CA ASN A 50 -8.26 -9.53 -10.10
C ASN A 50 -9.27 -8.98 -9.06
N ARG A 51 -9.18 -7.69 -8.70
CA ARG A 51 -10.02 -7.01 -7.69
C ARG A 51 -9.89 -7.54 -6.27
N THR A 52 -8.73 -8.12 -5.95
CA THR A 52 -8.33 -8.44 -4.58
C THR A 52 -7.35 -7.39 -4.07
N TRP A 53 -6.93 -7.46 -2.80
CA TRP A 53 -6.10 -6.44 -2.17
C TRP A 53 -4.80 -7.04 -1.67
N ALA A 54 -3.67 -6.48 -2.10
CA ALA A 54 -2.37 -6.76 -1.50
C ALA A 54 -2.06 -5.74 -0.40
N VAL A 55 -1.63 -6.22 0.76
CA VAL A 55 -1.12 -5.40 1.87
C VAL A 55 0.39 -5.61 1.97
N TRP A 56 1.16 -4.53 2.00
CA TRP A 56 2.61 -4.57 2.06
C TRP A 56 3.17 -3.33 2.77
N ASN A 57 4.44 -3.39 3.16
CA ASN A 57 5.17 -2.24 3.68
C ASN A 57 6.47 -2.06 2.88
N ASN A 58 7.02 -0.86 2.92
CA ASN A 58 8.27 -0.54 2.24
C ASN A 58 9.51 -0.72 3.14
N GLU A 59 9.43 -1.53 4.20
CA GLU A 59 10.61 -1.83 5.02
C GLU A 59 11.62 -2.64 4.22
N GLY A 60 12.86 -2.14 4.14
CA GLY A 60 13.92 -2.76 3.37
C GLY A 60 13.88 -2.42 1.88
N ASP A 61 14.34 -3.36 1.06
CA ASP A 61 14.51 -3.17 -0.38
C ASP A 61 13.44 -3.94 -1.17
N PRO A 62 12.91 -3.38 -2.28
CA PRO A 62 12.01 -4.12 -3.16
C PRO A 62 12.71 -5.33 -3.84
N PRO A 63 11.96 -6.36 -4.26
CA PRO A 63 10.50 -6.48 -4.15
C PRO A 63 10.05 -6.72 -2.71
N TYR A 64 8.95 -6.07 -2.33
CA TYR A 64 8.42 -6.16 -0.98
C TYR A 64 7.56 -7.40 -0.80
N SER A 65 7.55 -7.96 0.40
CA SER A 65 6.62 -9.04 0.72
C SER A 65 5.21 -8.47 0.89
N PHE A 66 4.21 -9.22 0.45
CA PHE A 66 2.81 -8.82 0.56
C PHE A 66 1.92 -9.99 0.94
N VAL A 67 0.78 -9.67 1.54
CA VAL A 67 -0.29 -10.62 1.87
C VAL A 67 -1.54 -10.21 1.10
N THR A 68 -2.32 -11.17 0.62
CA THR A 68 -3.52 -10.88 -0.19
C THR A 68 -4.81 -11.18 0.56
N PHE A 69 -5.82 -10.36 0.31
CA PHE A 69 -7.16 -10.46 0.90
C PHE A 69 -8.21 -10.35 -0.20
N LEU A 70 -9.31 -11.09 -0.06
CA LEU A 70 -10.37 -11.12 -1.06
C LEU A 70 -11.24 -9.86 -1.02
N THR A 71 -11.45 -9.31 0.17
CA THR A 71 -12.37 -8.18 0.38
C THR A 71 -11.69 -7.01 1.08
N TRP A 72 -12.17 -5.80 0.79
CA TRP A 72 -11.70 -4.60 1.46
C TRP A 72 -11.88 -4.65 2.98
N SER A 73 -13.01 -5.18 3.46
CA SER A 73 -13.27 -5.32 4.90
C SER A 73 -12.22 -6.19 5.59
N GLU A 74 -11.72 -7.25 4.94
CA GLU A 74 -10.62 -8.06 5.50
C GLU A 74 -9.32 -7.26 5.53
N THR A 75 -9.00 -6.57 4.43
CA THR A 75 -7.81 -5.73 4.27
C THR A 75 -7.71 -4.65 5.35
N ILE A 76 -8.76 -3.83 5.51
CA ILE A 76 -8.73 -2.70 6.44
C ILE A 76 -8.72 -3.15 7.90
N ARG A 77 -9.40 -4.25 8.21
CA ARG A 77 -9.35 -4.85 9.56
C ARG A 77 -7.97 -5.41 9.87
N TYR A 78 -7.31 -6.03 8.89
CA TYR A 78 -5.94 -6.51 9.05
C TYR A 78 -4.97 -5.35 9.33
N LEU A 79 -5.04 -4.28 8.52
CA LEU A 79 -4.22 -3.08 8.73
C LEU A 79 -4.46 -2.42 10.08
N ARG A 80 -5.73 -2.26 10.47
CA ARG A 80 -6.06 -1.65 11.77
C ARG A 80 -5.55 -2.50 12.92
N LYS A 81 -5.70 -3.83 12.83
CA LYS A 81 -5.13 -4.76 13.80
C LYS A 81 -3.61 -4.62 13.90
N LEU A 82 -2.90 -4.59 12.77
CA LEU A 82 -1.45 -4.38 12.77
C LEU A 82 -1.09 -3.05 13.44
N PHE A 83 -1.75 -1.97 13.05
CA PHE A 83 -1.53 -0.63 13.60
C PHE A 83 -1.67 -0.59 15.12
N ASP A 84 -2.75 -1.20 15.65
CA ASP A 84 -3.02 -1.30 17.08
C ASP A 84 -1.99 -2.22 17.79
N GLU A 85 -1.59 -3.34 17.17
CA GLU A 85 -0.59 -4.28 17.73
C GLU A 85 0.79 -3.64 17.90
N TYR A 86 1.20 -2.79 16.95
CA TYR A 86 2.46 -2.03 17.05
C TYR A 86 2.36 -0.80 17.96
N GLY A 87 1.16 -0.41 18.39
CA GLY A 87 0.93 0.72 19.28
C GLY A 87 1.33 2.07 18.67
N TYR A 88 1.06 2.26 17.38
CA TYR A 88 1.35 3.53 16.72
C TYR A 88 0.39 4.64 17.18
N PRO A 89 0.84 5.90 17.25
CA PRO A 89 -0.05 7.02 17.57
C PRO A 89 -1.09 7.20 16.46
N GLU A 90 -2.35 7.49 16.80
CA GLU A 90 -3.43 7.70 15.80
C GLU A 90 -3.06 8.72 14.71
N THR A 91 -2.19 9.70 14.99
CA THR A 91 -1.69 10.65 14.00
C THR A 91 -0.93 10.01 12.84
N TYR A 92 -0.51 8.75 12.97
CA TYR A 92 0.16 8.00 11.91
C TYR A 92 -0.83 7.31 10.97
N TRP A 93 -2.08 7.13 11.41
CA TRP A 93 -3.16 6.56 10.60
C TRP A 93 -3.69 7.65 9.65
N ALA A 94 -3.07 7.73 8.47
CA ALA A 94 -3.33 8.75 7.47
C ALA A 94 -3.58 8.10 6.10
N PRO A 95 -4.69 7.37 5.94
CA PRO A 95 -4.96 6.65 4.71
C PRO A 95 -5.32 7.59 3.56
N GLU A 96 -4.71 7.37 2.40
CA GLU A 96 -5.02 8.05 1.15
C GLU A 96 -6.31 7.52 0.52
N GLY A 97 -6.95 8.35 -0.32
CA GLY A 97 -8.09 7.93 -1.12
C GLY A 97 -9.45 8.09 -0.43
N TYR A 98 -9.54 9.00 0.56
CA TYR A 98 -10.74 9.26 1.36
C TYR A 98 -10.97 10.76 1.54
N ASP A 99 -12.25 11.16 1.52
CA ASP A 99 -12.70 12.46 2.01
C ASP A 99 -12.94 12.42 3.53
N ILE A 100 -13.12 13.59 4.14
CA ILE A 100 -13.32 13.74 5.60
C ILE A 100 -14.51 12.95 6.15
N ASP A 101 -15.55 12.73 5.33
CA ASP A 101 -16.79 12.05 5.73
C ASP A 101 -16.84 10.58 5.29
N ASP A 102 -15.79 10.07 4.63
CA ASP A 102 -15.77 8.68 4.15
C ASP A 102 -15.51 7.68 5.28
N ASP A 103 -16.33 6.64 5.36
CA ASP A 103 -16.07 5.49 6.22
C ASP A 103 -15.14 4.49 5.52
N MET A 104 -13.84 4.59 5.82
CA MET A 104 -12.79 3.71 5.31
C MET A 104 -12.94 2.24 5.75
N PHE A 105 -13.71 1.94 6.81
CA PHE A 105 -13.95 0.56 7.22
C PHE A 105 -15.06 -0.13 6.41
N VAL A 106 -15.78 0.66 5.60
CA VAL A 106 -16.85 0.20 4.72
C VAL A 106 -16.43 0.29 3.27
N ASN A 107 -15.85 1.42 2.84
CA ASN A 107 -15.54 1.70 1.45
C ASN A 107 -14.03 1.60 1.16
N PRO A 108 -13.62 1.00 0.04
CA PRO A 108 -12.21 0.99 -0.38
C PRO A 108 -11.71 2.38 -0.81
N PRO A 109 -10.38 2.61 -0.81
CA PRO A 109 -9.81 3.89 -1.17
C PRO A 109 -10.05 4.19 -2.65
N GLN A 110 -10.27 5.47 -2.95
CA GLN A 110 -10.62 5.93 -4.30
C GLN A 110 -9.47 6.73 -4.92
N LYS A 111 -9.11 6.38 -6.17
CA LYS A 111 -7.96 6.96 -6.88
C LYS A 111 -8.09 8.48 -7.08
N ASP A 112 -9.30 8.95 -7.33
CA ASP A 112 -9.62 10.37 -7.50
C ASP A 112 -9.50 11.19 -6.22
N LYS A 113 -9.43 10.53 -5.06
CA LYS A 113 -9.27 11.12 -3.73
C LYS A 113 -7.87 10.99 -3.15
N LYS A 114 -6.89 10.54 -3.96
CA LYS A 114 -5.48 10.37 -3.55
C LYS A 114 -4.70 11.70 -3.48
N LEU A 115 -5.38 12.85 -3.45
CA LEU A 115 -4.79 14.19 -3.61
C LEU A 115 -3.97 14.65 -2.40
#